data_AF-A0A2I0L6V7-F1
#
_entry.id   AF-A0A2I0L6V7-F1
#
_cell.length_a   1.000
_cell.length_b   1.000
_cell.length_c   1.000
_cell.angle_alpha   90.00
_cell.angle_beta   90.00
_cell.angle_gamma   90.00
#
_symmetry.space_group_name_H-M   'P 1'
#
loop_
_entity.id
_entity.type
_entity.pdbx_description
1 polymer ?
#
loop_
_entity_poly.entity_id
_entity_poly.type
_entity_poly.pdbx_seq_one_letter_code
_entity_poly.pdbx_strand_id
1 'polypeptide(L)'
;MDGGKLKGDGASGEKGKIIDPSSPLYLSPSDNPGALLVTCKLTGSNYSTWSRAMMNSLSAKNKVGFVDGTITQPEVTSENYGAWRACNAM
;
A
#
# COMPACT_ATOMS: atom_id res chain seq x y z
N MET A 1 6.42 -13.42 54.11
CA MET A 1 5.53 -12.31 53.71
C MET A 1 6.29 -11.58 52.63
N ASP A 2 6.27 -12.18 51.43
CA ASP A 2 5.49 -11.69 50.27
C ASP A 2 6.24 -10.53 49.61
N GLY A 3 6.83 -10.64 48.43
CA GLY A 3 6.38 -11.41 47.27
C GLY A 3 5.58 -10.48 46.35
N GLY A 4 6.20 -10.03 45.26
CA GLY A 4 5.52 -9.37 44.13
C GLY A 4 5.47 -7.83 44.23
N LYS A 5 5.50 -7.07 43.14
CA LYS A 5 5.43 -7.43 41.73
C LYS A 5 5.91 -6.22 40.92
N LEU A 6 6.92 -6.42 40.08
CA LEU A 6 7.26 -5.50 38.99
C LEU A 6 6.01 -5.40 38.09
N LYS A 7 5.41 -4.21 38.00
CA LYS A 7 4.42 -3.89 36.98
C LYS A 7 5.19 -3.71 35.67
N GLY A 8 5.44 -4.81 34.99
CA GLY A 8 5.71 -4.78 33.56
C GLY A 8 4.42 -4.40 32.88
N ASP A 9 4.31 -3.13 32.49
CA ASP A 9 3.26 -2.72 31.56
C ASP A 9 3.59 -3.36 30.22
N GLY A 10 2.76 -4.36 29.89
CA GLY A 10 2.88 -5.14 28.68
C GLY A 10 2.83 -4.20 27.49
N ALA A 11 3.94 -4.15 26.74
CA ALA A 11 3.90 -3.80 25.34
C ALA A 11 2.91 -4.79 24.69
N SER A 12 1.68 -4.33 24.44
CA SER A 12 0.87 -4.94 23.40
C SER A 12 1.61 -4.67 22.11
N GLY A 13 2.50 -5.59 21.75
CA GLY A 13 3.02 -5.66 20.40
C GLY A 13 1.81 -5.75 19.49
N GLU A 14 1.61 -4.74 18.65
CA GLU A 14 0.70 -4.83 17.53
C GLU A 14 1.06 -6.12 16.80
N LYS A 15 0.20 -7.14 16.92
CA LYS A 15 0.27 -8.28 16.01
C LYS A 15 0.01 -7.69 14.65
N GLY A 16 1.06 -7.53 13.84
CA GLY A 16 0.94 -7.00 12.48
C GLY A 16 -0.19 -7.75 11.78
N LYS A 17 -1.25 -7.03 11.43
CA LYS A 17 -2.40 -7.60 10.73
C LYS A 17 -1.87 -8.16 9.42
N ILE A 18 -1.94 -9.48 9.27
CA ILE A 18 -1.51 -10.15 8.04
C ILE A 18 -2.57 -9.80 6.98
N ILE A 19 -2.18 -9.00 6.00
CA ILE A 19 -3.02 -8.69 4.85
C ILE A 19 -2.86 -9.82 3.84
N ASP A 20 -3.99 -10.36 3.38
CA ASP A 20 -4.00 -11.39 2.34
C ASP A 20 -3.26 -10.89 1.08
N PRO A 21 -2.33 -11.65 0.48
CA PRO A 21 -1.66 -11.26 -0.76
C PRO A 21 -2.60 -10.94 -1.94
N SER A 22 -3.83 -11.47 -1.95
CA SER A 22 -4.85 -11.13 -2.94
C SER A 22 -5.59 -9.83 -2.64
N SER A 23 -5.35 -9.22 -1.48
CA SER A 23 -5.97 -7.96 -1.08
C SER A 23 -5.41 -6.80 -1.90
N PRO A 24 -6.26 -5.86 -2.33
CA PRO A 24 -5.78 -4.60 -2.93
C PRO A 24 -4.96 -3.73 -1.96
N LEU A 25 -5.02 -4.00 -0.66
CA LEU A 25 -4.25 -3.30 0.37
C LEU A 25 -2.95 -4.04 0.77
N TYR A 26 -2.58 -5.07 0.02
CA TYR A 26 -1.31 -5.77 0.23
C TYR A 26 -0.16 -5.00 -0.41
N LEU A 27 0.94 -4.86 0.35
CA LEU A 27 2.18 -4.29 -0.16
C LEU A 27 3.19 -5.42 -0.37
N SER A 28 3.61 -5.62 -1.63
CA SER A 28 4.59 -6.66 -1.95
C SER A 28 5.97 -6.26 -1.42
N PRO A 29 6.79 -7.20 -0.92
CA PRO A 29 8.19 -6.94 -0.58
C PRO A 29 9.03 -6.39 -1.73
N SER A 30 8.57 -6.57 -2.97
CA SER A 30 9.22 -6.04 -4.18
C SER A 30 8.82 -4.60 -4.52
N ASP A 31 7.82 -4.05 -3.86
CA ASP A 31 7.37 -2.68 -4.14
C ASP A 31 8.42 -1.68 -3.61
N ASN A 32 8.76 -0.71 -4.46
CA ASN A 32 9.80 0.29 -4.19
C ASN A 32 9.30 1.68 -4.63
N PRO A 33 9.26 2.69 -3.74
CA PRO A 33 8.86 4.05 -4.10
C PRO A 33 9.75 4.69 -5.19
N GLY A 34 11.00 4.25 -5.30
CA GLY A 34 11.95 4.74 -6.31
C GLY A 34 11.85 4.04 -7.67
N ALA A 35 10.95 3.07 -7.84
CA ALA A 35 10.86 2.31 -9.09
C ALA A 35 10.17 3.14 -10.18
N LEU A 36 10.81 3.23 -11.35
CA LEU A 36 10.17 3.80 -12.53
C LEU A 36 9.02 2.89 -12.99
N LEU A 37 7.79 3.40 -12.95
CA LEU A 37 6.61 2.67 -13.46
C LEU A 37 6.67 2.49 -14.98
N VAL A 38 7.15 3.51 -15.69
CA VAL A 38 7.34 3.50 -17.14
C VAL A 38 8.65 4.21 -17.48
N THR A 39 9.41 3.64 -18.41
CA THR A 39 10.69 4.21 -18.87
C THR A 39 10.49 5.29 -19.94
N CYS A 40 9.37 5.25 -20.68
CA CYS A 40 9.03 6.29 -21.64
C CYS A 40 8.55 7.56 -20.91
N LYS A 41 9.18 8.70 -21.21
CA LYS A 41 8.73 10.01 -20.72
C LYS A 41 7.52 10.48 -21.52
N LEU A 42 6.57 11.14 -20.86
CA LEU A 42 5.41 11.75 -21.53
C LEU A 42 5.85 13.02 -22.27
N THR A 43 5.61 13.07 -23.59
CA THR A 43 5.97 14.18 -24.47
C THR A 43 4.74 14.77 -25.21
N GLY A 44 3.53 14.43 -24.76
CA GLY A 44 2.26 14.81 -25.38
C GLY A 44 1.88 13.90 -26.56
N SER A 45 2.70 13.86 -27.60
CA SER A 45 2.45 13.05 -28.81
C SER A 45 2.41 11.53 -28.56
N ASN A 46 3.02 11.07 -27.47
CA ASN A 46 3.09 9.66 -27.10
C ASN A 46 2.07 9.24 -26.03
N TYR A 47 1.06 10.07 -25.73
CA TYR A 47 0.11 9.81 -24.66
C TYR A 47 -0.51 8.41 -24.72
N SER A 48 -0.96 7.95 -25.89
CA SER A 48 -1.58 6.63 -26.04
C SER A 48 -0.64 5.49 -25.66
N THR A 49 0.64 5.58 -26.05
CA THR A 49 1.67 4.59 -25.71
C THR A 49 2.01 4.66 -24.22
N TRP A 50 2.22 5.88 -23.71
CA TRP A 50 2.54 6.12 -22.31
C TRP A 50 1.42 5.65 -21.37
N SER A 51 0.16 5.96 -21.68
CA SER A 51 -1.01 5.61 -20.89
C SER A 51 -1.19 4.09 -20.80
N ARG A 52 -1.05 3.37 -21.92
CA ARG A 52 -1.08 1.89 -21.94
C ARG A 52 0.05 1.29 -21.11
N ALA A 53 1.28 1.81 -21.26
CA ALA A 53 2.41 1.35 -20.48
C ALA A 53 2.22 1.60 -18.97
N MET A 54 1.69 2.77 -18.61
CA MET A 54 1.40 3.14 -17.22
C MET A 54 0.33 2.23 -16.63
N MET A 55 -0.78 2.01 -17.36
CA MET A 55 -1.86 1.14 -16.92
C MET A 55 -1.39 -0.31 -16.71
N ASN A 56 -0.55 -0.83 -17.61
CA ASN A 56 0.02 -2.16 -17.46
C ASN A 56 0.92 -2.27 -16.22
N SER A 57 1.76 -1.25 -15.99
CA SER A 57 2.65 -1.20 -14.82
C SER A 57 1.87 -1.16 -13.50
N LEU A 58 0.80 -0.35 -13.44
CA LEU A 58 -0.11 -0.29 -12.30
C LEU A 58 -0.88 -1.60 -12.10
N SER A 59 -1.34 -2.23 -13.20
CA SER A 59 -2.06 -3.51 -13.14
C SER A 59 -1.17 -4.62 -12.58
N ALA A 60 0.10 -4.69 -12.99
CA ALA A 60 1.06 -5.67 -12.48
C ALA A 60 1.30 -5.53 -10.97
N LYS A 61 1.06 -4.34 -10.40
CA LYS A 61 1.19 -4.03 -8.97
C LYS A 61 -0.15 -3.97 -8.22
N ASN A 62 -1.26 -4.32 -8.87
CA ASN A 62 -2.62 -4.17 -8.32
C ASN A 62 -2.96 -2.73 -7.85
N LYS A 63 -2.43 -1.71 -8.53
CA LYS A 63 -2.58 -0.29 -8.16
C LYS A 63 -3.63 0.49 -8.94
N VAL A 64 -4.27 -0.11 -9.95
CA VAL A 64 -5.25 0.58 -10.80
C VAL A 64 -6.38 1.19 -9.97
N GLY A 65 -6.87 0.46 -8.97
CA GLY A 65 -8.01 0.90 -8.16
C GLY A 65 -7.75 2.15 -7.32
N PHE A 66 -6.48 2.45 -7.00
CA PHE A 66 -6.12 3.69 -6.32
C PHE A 66 -6.17 4.91 -7.25
N VAL A 67 -5.87 4.69 -8.54
CA VAL A 67 -5.83 5.77 -9.55
C VAL A 67 -7.22 6.06 -10.11
N ASP A 68 -8.04 5.03 -10.34
CA ASP A 68 -9.40 5.20 -10.84
C ASP A 68 -10.44 5.49 -9.74
N GLY A 69 -10.05 5.37 -8.47
CA GLY A 69 -10.89 5.66 -7.32
C GLY A 69 -11.82 4.51 -6.88
N THR A 70 -11.73 3.33 -7.47
CA THR A 70 -12.50 2.15 -7.03
C THR A 70 -12.03 1.63 -5.66
N ILE A 71 -10.77 1.87 -5.28
CA ILE A 71 -10.24 1.67 -3.93
C ILE A 71 -10.22 3.03 -3.22
N THR A 72 -11.33 3.35 -2.56
CA THR A 72 -11.49 4.64 -1.88
C THR A 72 -10.70 4.72 -0.58
N GLN A 73 -10.34 5.94 -0.20
CA GLN A 73 -9.74 6.21 1.11
C GLN A 73 -10.75 5.83 2.20
N PRO A 74 -10.40 4.92 3.13
CA PRO A 74 -11.26 4.59 4.25
C PRO A 74 -11.22 5.71 5.30
N GLU A 75 -12.18 5.68 6.22
CA GLU A 75 -12.19 6.55 7.39
C GLU A 75 -10.88 6.46 8.18
N VAL A 76 -10.44 7.57 8.77
CA VAL A 76 -9.18 7.64 9.53
C VAL A 76 -9.16 6.70 10.75
N THR A 77 -10.34 6.33 11.25
CA THR A 77 -10.55 5.39 12.36
C THR A 77 -10.61 3.93 11.90
N SER A 78 -10.65 3.68 10.58
CA SER A 78 -10.66 2.33 10.03
C SER A 78 -9.32 1.64 10.27
N GLU A 79 -9.37 0.37 10.66
CA GLU A 79 -8.18 -0.48 10.75
C GLU A 79 -7.41 -0.59 9.43
N ASN A 80 -8.08 -0.35 8.29
CA ASN A 80 -7.48 -0.42 6.97
C ASN A 80 -6.80 0.89 6.54
N TYR A 81 -6.97 1.98 7.31
CA TYR A 81 -6.45 3.29 6.94
C TYR A 81 -4.92 3.32 6.80
N GLY A 82 -4.21 2.68 7.72
CA GLY A 82 -2.74 2.56 7.66
C GLY A 82 -2.27 1.82 6.41
N ALA A 83 -2.89 0.67 6.11
CA ALA A 83 -2.56 -0.15 4.95
C ALA A 83 -2.89 0.55 3.63
N TRP A 84 -4.04 1.22 3.56
CA TRP A 84 -4.42 2.04 2.40
C TRP A 84 -3.42 3.16 2.16
N ARG A 85 -3.05 3.90 3.22
CA ARG A 85 -2.06 4.99 3.11
C ARG A 85 -0.71 4.49 2.62
N ALA A 86 -0.22 3.38 3.16
CA ALA A 86 1.03 2.78 2.73
C ALA A 86 0.96 2.35 1.26
N CYS A 87 -0.12 1.67 0.84
CA CYS A 87 -0.29 1.22 -0.53
C CYS A 87 -0.46 2.35 -1.54
N ASN A 88 -1.10 3.46 -1.16
CA ASN A 88 -1.33 4.63 -2.00
C ASN A 88 -0.08 5.50 -2.16
N ALA A 89 0.88 5.40 -1.24
CA ALA A 89 2.14 6.15 -1.28
C ALA A 89 3.26 5.42 -2.06
N MET A 90 2.96 4.27 -2.67
CA MET A 90 3.90 3.34 -3.29
C MET A 90 3.81 3.31 -4.81
#